data_AF-A0AA52HB67-F1
#
_entry.id   AF-A0AA52HB67-F1
#
_cell.length_a   1.000
_cell.length_b   1.000
_cell.length_c   1.000
_cell.angle_alpha   90.00
_cell.angle_beta   90.00
_cell.angle_gamma   90.00
#
_symmetry.space_group_name_H-M   'P 1'
#
loop_
_entity.id
_entity.type
_entity.pdbx_description
1 polymer ?
#
loop_
_entity_poly.entity_id
_entity_poly.type
_entity_poly.pdbx_seq_one_letter_code
_entity_poly.pdbx_strand_id
1 'polypeptide(L)'
;MLLGLWVLPSDVHAATKWREFRSSTVHVVSNMKSRTVRTLIQDLEFMHAHLSDYFELDPKASEIPLNLYLTRSLTKVKEASEAQRISGIYFSSLDGIRAAALGLYNRYEWDLSYEIISYHEYLHYLIDQKYKHNLPHWYNEGLADFLSTGVYSSNSMNLGKTLVARERYFEQDIVWSSVQSLFDQSRAMRSHENFDLSTSKFYSMSWLLVHMIHMSDRFSPKHNEFTRALGTGMSGEEAFRIVYQMSIKDVDKALRTYARMFNSGKRKTVHKVVKKARVKSYKVSNDRQMTMNWHILVEFAHKPKVFAEAARRMELINTLPMKANTSFQDILMRAYAGANQYRDALRVLRQLVPLVPRRDRKKYTHLESQYLLMKYVFDNYENQVTYNNQDIENVQTALSDMKDLYPNNPKVHYLYGLSKMLVEDIGNPVQAYAALEHAHKLIPNNIQVQYLLARAAMSSGRKNQACALFEHISTLSADDVYTPLAQQKLEDVTQCG
;
A
#
# COMPACT_ATOMS: atom_id res chain seq x y z
N MET A 1 -16.15 -26.19 -55.64
CA MET A 1 -16.16 -24.73 -55.48
C MET A 1 -17.00 -24.43 -54.23
N LEU A 2 -16.35 -24.30 -53.07
CA LEU A 2 -17.00 -24.05 -51.78
C LEU A 2 -16.28 -22.87 -51.12
N LEU A 3 -16.97 -21.75 -51.04
CA LEU A 3 -16.55 -20.50 -50.41
C LEU A 3 -16.39 -20.70 -48.90
N GLY A 4 -15.16 -20.62 -48.40
CA GLY A 4 -14.88 -20.55 -46.97
C GLY A 4 -15.21 -19.15 -46.42
N LEU A 5 -16.27 -19.06 -45.62
CA LEU A 5 -16.49 -17.90 -44.74
C LEU A 5 -15.39 -17.88 -43.68
N TRP A 6 -14.49 -16.92 -43.79
CA TRP A 6 -13.66 -16.49 -42.67
C TRP A 6 -14.55 -15.83 -41.63
N VAL A 7 -14.88 -16.54 -40.56
CA VAL A 7 -15.38 -15.93 -39.33
C VAL A 7 -14.20 -15.19 -38.71
N LEU A 8 -14.05 -13.91 -39.05
CA LEU A 8 -13.20 -13.01 -38.28
C LEU A 8 -13.73 -12.99 -36.84
N PRO A 9 -12.88 -13.15 -35.81
CA PRO A 9 -13.33 -13.04 -34.43
C PRO A 9 -13.87 -11.63 -34.21
N SER A 10 -15.19 -11.54 -34.12
CA SER A 10 -15.94 -10.34 -33.75
C SER A 10 -15.81 -10.10 -32.25
N ASP A 11 -14.58 -9.83 -31.80
CA ASP A 11 -14.26 -9.42 -30.43
C ASP A 11 -13.47 -8.10 -30.44
N VAL A 12 -13.80 -7.20 -31.36
CA VAL A 12 -13.53 -5.77 -31.17
C VAL A 12 -14.57 -5.24 -30.18
N HIS A 13 -14.49 -5.70 -28.93
CA HIS A 13 -14.93 -4.89 -27.80
C HIS A 13 -14.26 -3.53 -27.99
N ALA A 14 -15.04 -2.46 -28.19
CA ALA A 14 -14.51 -1.10 -28.35
C ALA A 14 -13.38 -0.87 -27.35
N ALA A 15 -12.14 -0.78 -27.85
CA ALA A 15 -10.94 -0.86 -27.02
C ALA A 15 -11.12 0.05 -25.80
N THR A 16 -11.12 -0.53 -24.59
CA THR A 16 -11.30 0.23 -23.36
C THR A 16 -10.13 1.19 -23.22
N LYS A 17 -10.33 2.46 -23.57
CA LYS A 17 -9.26 3.46 -23.58
C LYS A 17 -8.97 3.92 -22.15
N TRP A 18 -7.77 3.61 -21.67
CA TRP A 18 -7.24 4.11 -20.41
C TRP A 18 -6.90 5.59 -20.51
N ARG A 19 -7.06 6.29 -19.38
CA ARG A 19 -6.76 7.72 -19.22
C ARG A 19 -6.09 7.93 -17.88
N GLU A 20 -5.23 8.94 -17.84
CA GLU A 20 -4.64 9.45 -16.61
C GLU A 20 -5.32 10.73 -16.18
N PHE A 21 -5.48 10.90 -14.88
CA PHE A 21 -6.01 12.10 -14.25
C PHE A 21 -5.10 12.48 -13.09
N ARG A 22 -4.77 13.77 -12.98
CA ARG A 22 -3.84 14.27 -11.96
C ARG A 22 -4.45 15.44 -11.21
N SER A 23 -4.28 15.40 -9.90
CA SER A 23 -4.63 16.44 -8.93
C SER A 23 -3.43 16.67 -8.00
N SER A 24 -3.61 17.40 -6.89
CA SER A 24 -2.58 17.64 -5.89
C SER A 24 -2.18 16.36 -5.16
N THR A 25 -3.16 15.52 -4.81
CA THR A 25 -2.95 14.41 -3.86
C THR A 25 -3.12 13.04 -4.49
N VAL A 26 -3.78 12.95 -5.66
CA VAL A 26 -4.05 11.67 -6.33
C VAL A 26 -3.75 11.72 -7.83
N HIS A 27 -3.13 10.64 -8.29
CA HIS A 27 -2.96 10.28 -9.70
C HIS A 27 -3.84 9.06 -10.00
N VAL A 28 -4.87 9.25 -10.83
CA VAL A 28 -5.82 8.18 -11.18
C VAL A 28 -5.56 7.66 -12.59
N VAL A 29 -5.36 6.34 -12.72
CA VAL A 29 -5.31 5.62 -14.00
C VAL A 29 -6.62 4.85 -14.15
N SER A 30 -7.40 5.11 -15.19
CA SER A 30 -8.75 4.54 -15.29
C SER A 30 -9.23 4.31 -16.72
N ASN A 31 -10.02 3.24 -16.90
CA ASN A 31 -10.82 2.97 -18.10
C ASN A 31 -12.33 3.25 -17.90
N MET A 32 -12.68 4.01 -16.86
CA MET A 32 -14.04 4.50 -16.58
C MET A 32 -14.36 5.78 -17.37
N LYS A 33 -15.64 6.20 -17.35
CA LYS A 33 -16.07 7.46 -17.96
C LYS A 33 -15.36 8.64 -17.30
N SER A 34 -14.82 9.57 -18.09
CA SER A 34 -14.02 10.69 -17.54
C SER A 34 -14.79 11.60 -16.57
N ARG A 35 -16.10 11.75 -16.74
CA ARG A 35 -16.95 12.51 -15.79
C ARG A 35 -16.94 11.85 -14.41
N THR A 36 -17.19 10.54 -14.36
CA THR A 36 -17.14 9.72 -13.14
C THR A 36 -15.80 9.87 -12.42
N VAL A 37 -14.69 9.74 -13.14
CA VAL A 37 -13.34 9.85 -12.55
C VAL A 37 -13.08 11.26 -11.99
N ARG A 38 -13.52 12.32 -12.69
CA ARG A 38 -13.34 13.70 -12.22
C ARG A 38 -14.18 14.00 -10.98
N THR A 39 -15.40 13.48 -10.90
CA THR A 39 -16.23 13.59 -9.70
C THR A 39 -15.55 12.91 -8.52
N LEU A 40 -15.12 11.65 -8.69
CA LEU A 40 -14.40 10.91 -7.65
C LEU A 40 -13.17 11.67 -7.15
N ILE A 41 -12.32 12.18 -8.07
CA ILE A 41 -11.12 12.96 -7.68
C ILE A 41 -11.52 14.22 -6.90
N GLN A 42 -12.59 14.89 -7.29
CA GLN A 42 -13.04 16.08 -6.56
C GLN A 42 -13.50 15.74 -5.14
N ASP A 43 -14.17 14.61 -4.96
CA ASP A 43 -14.62 14.14 -3.65
C ASP A 43 -13.43 13.71 -2.77
N LEU A 44 -12.44 13.01 -3.36
CA LEU A 44 -11.17 12.67 -2.68
C LEU A 44 -10.38 13.90 -2.24
N GLU A 45 -10.32 14.94 -3.08
CA GLU A 45 -9.62 16.19 -2.72
C GLU A 45 -10.36 16.98 -1.65
N PHE A 46 -11.69 16.96 -1.62
CA PHE A 46 -12.46 17.52 -0.50
C PHE A 46 -12.22 16.71 0.78
N MET A 47 -12.27 15.38 0.69
CA MET A 47 -11.96 14.48 1.80
C MET A 47 -10.58 14.77 2.37
N HIS A 48 -9.55 14.84 1.52
CA HIS A 48 -8.19 15.18 1.94
C HIS A 48 -8.15 16.51 2.68
N ALA A 49 -8.76 17.56 2.11
CA ALA A 49 -8.72 18.90 2.70
C ALA A 49 -9.44 19.00 4.06
N HIS A 50 -10.54 18.26 4.26
CA HIS A 50 -11.24 18.21 5.55
C HIS A 50 -10.50 17.33 6.56
N LEU A 51 -10.04 16.16 6.13
CA LEU A 51 -9.41 15.19 7.02
C LEU A 51 -7.96 15.53 7.36
N SER A 52 -7.30 16.41 6.61
CA SER A 52 -5.97 16.92 6.97
C SER A 52 -5.97 17.59 8.34
N ASP A 53 -6.99 18.40 8.64
CA ASP A 53 -7.14 19.02 9.96
C ASP A 53 -7.59 17.98 10.99
N TYR A 54 -8.51 17.08 10.59
CA TYR A 54 -9.04 16.04 11.46
C TYR A 54 -7.94 15.12 12.01
N PHE A 55 -6.99 14.75 11.16
CA PHE A 55 -5.84 13.92 11.52
C PHE A 55 -4.62 14.73 11.97
N GLU A 56 -4.66 16.07 11.91
CA GLU A 56 -3.50 16.93 12.12
C GLU A 56 -2.31 16.46 11.26
N LEU A 57 -2.52 16.30 9.95
CA LEU A 57 -1.48 15.84 9.02
C LEU A 57 -0.35 16.86 8.91
N ASP A 58 0.90 16.39 8.87
CA ASP A 58 2.02 17.24 8.48
C ASP A 58 1.81 17.68 7.02
N PRO A 59 1.79 19.00 6.72
CA PRO A 59 1.68 19.49 5.35
C PRO A 59 2.73 18.90 4.39
N LYS A 60 3.91 18.48 4.91
CA LYS A 60 4.97 17.82 4.14
C LYS A 60 4.74 16.32 3.92
N ALA A 61 3.89 15.67 4.72
CA ALA A 61 3.53 14.26 4.50
C ALA A 61 2.75 14.06 3.19
N SER A 62 2.12 15.12 2.65
CA SER A 62 1.37 15.07 1.39
C SER A 62 2.24 15.06 0.11
N GLU A 63 3.57 14.96 0.21
CA GLU A 63 4.46 15.06 -0.95
C GLU A 63 4.38 13.87 -1.92
N ILE A 64 3.94 12.69 -1.46
CA ILE A 64 3.80 11.49 -2.31
C ILE A 64 2.32 11.26 -2.64
N PRO A 65 1.87 11.54 -3.89
CA PRO A 65 0.48 11.33 -4.27
C PRO A 65 0.12 9.84 -4.38
N LEU A 66 -1.11 9.48 -4.05
CA LEU A 66 -1.63 8.13 -4.24
C LEU A 66 -1.78 7.81 -5.74
N ASN A 67 -1.23 6.68 -6.19
CA ASN A 67 -1.52 6.14 -7.53
C ASN A 67 -2.74 5.21 -7.46
N LEU A 68 -3.91 5.71 -7.86
CA LEU A 68 -5.17 4.98 -7.82
C LEU A 68 -5.55 4.39 -9.19
N TYR A 69 -5.73 3.08 -9.24
CA TYR A 69 -6.23 2.36 -10.41
C TYR A 69 -7.73 2.09 -10.26
N LEU A 70 -8.56 2.98 -10.82
CA LEU A 70 -10.01 2.80 -10.85
C LEU A 70 -10.39 2.05 -12.13
N THR A 71 -10.69 0.75 -12.02
CA THR A 71 -10.78 -0.13 -13.19
C THR A 71 -12.15 -0.78 -13.31
N ARG A 72 -12.56 -1.13 -14.53
CA ARG A 72 -13.76 -1.95 -14.74
C ARG A 72 -13.63 -3.39 -14.24
N SER A 73 -12.41 -3.89 -14.10
CA SER A 73 -12.13 -5.26 -13.66
C SER A 73 -10.86 -5.28 -12.82
N LEU A 74 -10.94 -5.98 -11.68
CA LEU A 74 -9.80 -6.25 -10.80
C LEU A 74 -9.13 -7.59 -11.10
N THR A 75 -9.41 -8.28 -12.22
CA THR A 75 -8.83 -9.61 -12.51
C THR A 75 -7.30 -9.61 -12.38
N LYS A 76 -6.60 -8.64 -12.97
CA LYS A 76 -5.14 -8.55 -12.89
C LYS A 76 -4.62 -8.17 -11.51
N VAL A 77 -5.38 -7.38 -10.77
CA VAL A 77 -5.07 -7.05 -9.37
C VAL A 77 -5.19 -8.29 -8.48
N LYS A 78 -6.27 -9.08 -8.66
CA LYS A 78 -6.49 -10.34 -7.94
C LYS A 78 -5.44 -11.40 -8.28
N GLU A 79 -5.10 -11.53 -9.55
CA GLU A 79 -4.00 -12.40 -9.99
C GLU A 79 -2.67 -11.99 -9.34
N ALA A 80 -2.39 -10.69 -9.26
CA ALA A 80 -1.13 -10.17 -8.76
C ALA A 80 -0.98 -10.23 -7.24
N SER A 81 -2.05 -9.87 -6.53
CA SER A 81 -2.11 -9.88 -5.07
C SER A 81 -2.41 -11.25 -4.49
N GLU A 82 -2.77 -12.23 -5.33
CA GLU A 82 -3.37 -13.51 -4.93
C GLU A 82 -4.62 -13.37 -4.04
N ALA A 83 -5.14 -12.14 -3.88
CA ALA A 83 -6.25 -11.84 -3.02
C ALA A 83 -7.55 -12.35 -3.65
N GLN A 84 -8.28 -13.15 -2.90
CA GLN A 84 -9.59 -13.64 -3.33
C GLN A 84 -10.67 -12.67 -2.88
N ARG A 85 -11.68 -12.45 -3.74
CA ARG A 85 -12.90 -11.66 -3.42
C ARG A 85 -12.68 -10.20 -2.94
N ILE A 86 -11.64 -9.53 -3.42
CA ILE A 86 -11.46 -8.08 -3.19
C ILE A 86 -12.34 -7.20 -4.10
N SER A 87 -12.70 -6.03 -3.57
CA SER A 87 -13.35 -4.92 -4.30
C SER A 87 -12.46 -3.67 -4.39
N GLY A 88 -11.47 -3.57 -3.51
CA GLY A 88 -10.38 -2.61 -3.54
C GLY A 88 -9.14 -3.19 -2.83
N ILE A 89 -8.00 -2.52 -2.95
CA ILE A 89 -6.76 -2.87 -2.27
C ILE A 89 -5.82 -1.66 -2.21
N TYR A 90 -5.10 -1.51 -1.09
CA TYR A 90 -4.10 -0.48 -0.86
C TYR A 90 -2.73 -1.12 -0.54
N PHE A 91 -1.66 -0.54 -1.08
CA PHE A 91 -0.27 -0.90 -0.81
C PHE A 91 0.60 0.32 -0.57
N SER A 92 1.47 0.22 0.43
CA SER A 92 2.56 1.14 0.73
C SER A 92 3.88 0.36 0.68
N SER A 93 4.74 0.64 -0.32
CA SER A 93 6.03 -0.04 -0.47
C SER A 93 7.13 0.90 -0.94
N LEU A 94 8.39 0.42 -1.00
CA LEU A 94 9.55 1.14 -1.53
C LEU A 94 9.34 1.65 -2.97
N ASP A 95 8.51 0.96 -3.77
CA ASP A 95 8.21 1.35 -5.16
C ASP A 95 7.06 2.37 -5.28
N GLY A 96 6.47 2.74 -4.15
CA GLY A 96 5.48 3.81 -4.04
C GLY A 96 4.13 3.34 -3.52
N ILE A 97 3.31 4.35 -3.24
CA ILE A 97 1.97 4.19 -2.67
C ILE A 97 0.95 4.05 -3.79
N ARG A 98 0.13 3.01 -3.71
CA ARG A 98 -0.83 2.65 -4.77
C ARG A 98 -2.06 1.97 -4.22
N ALA A 99 -3.18 2.16 -4.92
CA ALA A 99 -4.43 1.49 -4.62
C ALA A 99 -5.14 1.08 -5.91
N ALA A 100 -5.99 0.07 -5.85
CA ALA A 100 -6.93 -0.25 -6.91
C ALA A 100 -8.34 -0.37 -6.35
N ALA A 101 -9.33 0.05 -7.15
CA ALA A 101 -10.73 -0.05 -6.80
C ALA A 101 -11.58 -0.46 -8.01
N LEU A 102 -12.59 -1.29 -7.77
CA LEU A 102 -13.52 -1.73 -8.80
C LEU A 102 -14.53 -0.61 -9.12
N GLY A 103 -14.47 -0.09 -10.35
CA GLY A 103 -15.35 0.96 -10.86
C GLY A 103 -16.74 0.52 -11.32
N LEU A 104 -17.05 -0.78 -11.36
CA LEU A 104 -18.33 -1.31 -11.87
C LEU A 104 -19.33 -1.74 -10.79
N TYR A 105 -19.10 -1.42 -9.52
CA TYR A 105 -20.05 -1.85 -8.50
C TYR A 105 -21.27 -0.93 -8.44
N ASN A 106 -22.39 -1.42 -8.97
CA ASN A 106 -23.69 -0.76 -8.92
C ASN A 106 -24.68 -1.72 -8.24
N ARG A 107 -24.56 -1.89 -6.91
CA ARG A 107 -25.69 -2.32 -6.09
C ARG A 107 -26.00 -1.20 -5.12
N TYR A 108 -26.97 -0.38 -5.50
CA TYR A 108 -27.63 0.60 -4.65
C TYR A 108 -28.19 0.02 -3.35
N GLU A 109 -28.28 -1.31 -3.23
CA GLU A 109 -28.89 -2.01 -2.09
C GLU A 109 -27.99 -2.12 -0.84
N TRP A 110 -26.66 -1.95 -0.94
CA TRP A 110 -25.76 -2.27 0.18
C TRP A 110 -24.67 -1.24 0.49
N ASP A 111 -24.74 -0.01 -0.07
CA ASP A 111 -23.75 1.06 0.14
C ASP A 111 -22.26 0.65 -0.12
N LEU A 112 -22.00 -0.35 -0.96
CA LEU A 112 -20.63 -0.70 -1.40
C LEU A 112 -20.35 -0.17 -2.81
N SER A 113 -20.70 1.08 -3.09
CA SER A 113 -20.46 1.69 -4.40
C SER A 113 -18.96 1.84 -4.69
N TYR A 114 -18.60 2.07 -5.96
CA TYR A 114 -17.19 2.30 -6.32
C TYR A 114 -16.63 3.55 -5.63
N GLU A 115 -17.45 4.54 -5.32
CA GLU A 115 -17.06 5.71 -4.52
C GLU A 115 -16.65 5.28 -3.13
N ILE A 116 -17.50 4.56 -2.39
CA ILE A 116 -17.22 4.13 -1.01
C ILE A 116 -15.97 3.25 -0.95
N ILE A 117 -15.82 2.32 -1.89
CA ILE A 117 -14.60 1.51 -1.99
C ILE A 117 -13.37 2.41 -2.25
N SER A 118 -13.45 3.33 -3.20
CA SER A 118 -12.32 4.23 -3.50
C SER A 118 -11.99 5.15 -2.33
N TYR A 119 -12.99 5.58 -1.57
CA TYR A 119 -12.83 6.35 -0.34
C TYR A 119 -12.14 5.53 0.74
N HIS A 120 -12.57 4.29 0.95
CA HIS A 120 -11.96 3.36 1.89
C HIS A 120 -10.47 3.16 1.59
N GLU A 121 -10.11 2.83 0.33
CA GLU A 121 -8.69 2.68 -0.05
C GLU A 121 -7.89 3.98 0.08
N TYR A 122 -8.49 5.13 -0.20
CA TYR A 122 -7.86 6.43 0.00
C TYR A 122 -7.68 6.78 1.49
N LEU A 123 -8.57 6.31 2.36
CA LEU A 123 -8.48 6.53 3.79
C LEU A 123 -7.33 5.74 4.40
N HIS A 124 -7.04 4.52 3.92
CA HIS A 124 -5.80 3.84 4.30
C HIS A 124 -4.57 4.67 3.97
N TYR A 125 -4.54 5.34 2.81
CA TYR A 125 -3.46 6.28 2.48
C TYR A 125 -3.35 7.43 3.49
N LEU A 126 -4.44 8.12 3.83
CA LEU A 126 -4.42 9.23 4.79
C LEU A 126 -4.03 8.78 6.22
N ILE A 127 -4.60 7.66 6.66
CA ILE A 127 -4.30 7.05 7.95
C ILE A 127 -2.82 6.70 8.03
N ASP A 128 -2.27 6.12 6.96
CA ASP A 128 -0.85 5.76 6.86
C ASP A 128 0.05 7.01 6.86
N GLN A 129 -0.38 8.13 6.25
CA GLN A 129 0.39 9.38 6.35
C GLN A 129 0.55 9.88 7.80
N LYS A 130 -0.48 9.71 8.65
CA LYS A 130 -0.43 10.16 10.05
C LYS A 130 0.21 9.15 10.98
N TYR A 131 -0.28 7.91 10.94
CA TYR A 131 0.01 6.90 11.93
C TYR A 131 0.99 5.84 11.43
N LYS A 132 1.41 5.92 10.16
CA LYS A 132 2.44 5.09 9.57
C LYS A 132 2.22 3.59 9.78
N HIS A 133 0.97 3.13 9.66
CA HIS A 133 0.48 1.77 9.96
C HIS A 133 0.49 1.33 11.44
N ASN A 134 0.70 2.21 12.43
CA ASN A 134 0.70 1.82 13.86
C ASN A 134 -0.68 1.57 14.47
N LEU A 135 -1.77 1.90 13.77
CA LEU A 135 -3.11 1.62 14.29
C LEU A 135 -3.39 0.11 14.24
N PRO A 136 -3.98 -0.47 15.31
CA PRO A 136 -4.47 -1.84 15.26
C PRO A 136 -5.41 -2.07 14.09
N HIS A 137 -5.35 -3.25 13.46
CA HIS A 137 -6.08 -3.55 12.23
C HIS A 137 -7.59 -3.26 12.34
N TRP A 138 -8.25 -3.66 13.43
CA TRP A 138 -9.69 -3.38 13.66
C TRP A 138 -10.01 -1.88 13.62
N TYR A 139 -9.13 -1.04 14.16
CA TYR A 139 -9.38 0.39 14.22
C TYR A 139 -9.06 1.04 12.88
N ASN A 140 -8.00 0.60 12.19
CA ASN A 140 -7.66 1.06 10.85
C ASN A 140 -8.81 0.80 9.86
N GLU A 141 -9.30 -0.45 9.80
CA GLU A 141 -10.42 -0.86 8.95
C GLU A 141 -11.73 -0.19 9.36
N GLY A 142 -12.03 -0.18 10.66
CA GLY A 142 -13.25 0.46 11.18
C GLY A 142 -13.28 1.97 10.92
N LEU A 143 -12.14 2.65 10.99
CA LEU A 143 -12.01 4.08 10.71
C LEU A 143 -12.09 4.38 9.21
N ALA A 144 -11.47 3.55 8.36
CA ALA A 144 -11.63 3.64 6.91
C ALA A 144 -13.11 3.45 6.52
N ASP A 145 -13.79 2.42 7.05
CA ASP A 145 -15.23 2.22 6.82
C ASP A 145 -16.06 3.41 7.34
N PHE A 146 -15.83 3.87 8.57
CA PHE A 146 -16.56 4.99 9.16
C PHE A 146 -16.45 6.26 8.33
N LEU A 147 -15.23 6.68 7.98
CA LEU A 147 -14.98 7.91 7.24
C LEU A 147 -15.35 7.78 5.75
N SER A 148 -15.36 6.57 5.17
CA SER A 148 -15.74 6.34 3.77
C SER A 148 -17.22 6.67 3.50
N THR A 149 -18.06 6.61 4.53
CA THR A 149 -19.48 6.98 4.42
C THR A 149 -19.72 8.49 4.51
N GLY A 150 -18.68 9.26 4.83
CA GLY A 150 -18.77 10.71 4.99
C GLY A 150 -19.15 11.42 3.68
N VAL A 151 -19.91 12.50 3.79
CA VAL A 151 -20.21 13.39 2.66
C VAL A 151 -19.32 14.62 2.76
N TYR A 152 -18.40 14.75 1.83
CA TYR A 152 -17.40 15.82 1.78
C TYR A 152 -17.77 16.80 0.66
N SER A 153 -17.89 18.08 0.99
CA SER A 153 -18.23 19.15 0.06
C SER A 153 -17.25 20.31 0.17
N SER A 154 -17.42 21.33 -0.68
CA SER A 154 -16.60 22.54 -0.63
C SER A 154 -16.80 23.39 0.63
N ASN A 155 -17.81 23.12 1.46
CA ASN A 155 -18.15 23.93 2.63
C ASN A 155 -18.41 23.13 3.90
N SER A 156 -18.45 21.79 3.82
CA SER A 156 -18.72 20.96 4.99
C SER A 156 -18.23 19.53 4.81
N MET A 157 -18.05 18.85 5.93
CA MET A 157 -17.93 17.41 6.04
C MET A 157 -19.04 16.91 6.97
N ASN A 158 -19.80 15.90 6.51
CA ASN A 158 -20.84 15.24 7.31
C ASN A 158 -20.43 13.80 7.59
N LEU A 159 -20.27 13.44 8.86
CA LEU A 159 -19.88 12.11 9.32
C LEU A 159 -21.04 11.36 9.99
N GLY A 160 -20.89 10.04 10.10
CA GLY A 160 -21.81 9.17 10.82
C GLY A 160 -22.92 8.55 9.99
N LYS A 161 -22.89 8.68 8.66
CA LYS A 161 -23.80 7.94 7.78
C LYS A 161 -23.59 6.43 7.99
N THR A 162 -24.69 5.68 8.04
CA THR A 162 -24.61 4.22 8.17
C THR A 162 -24.04 3.58 6.91
N LEU A 163 -23.30 2.49 7.10
CA LEU A 163 -22.92 1.57 6.03
C LEU A 163 -23.86 0.34 6.12
N VAL A 164 -24.89 0.29 5.28
CA VAL A 164 -25.96 -0.75 5.35
C VAL A 164 -25.38 -2.17 5.28
N ALA A 165 -24.31 -2.38 4.50
CA ALA A 165 -23.60 -3.66 4.44
C ALA A 165 -23.03 -4.12 5.79
N ARG A 166 -22.73 -3.21 6.72
CA ARG A 166 -22.23 -3.52 8.08
C ARG A 166 -23.38 -3.62 9.09
N GLU A 167 -24.35 -2.71 8.98
CA GLU A 167 -25.50 -2.61 9.90
C GLU A 167 -26.24 -3.94 10.07
N ARG A 168 -26.57 -4.60 8.95
CA ARG A 168 -27.31 -5.86 8.93
C ARG A 168 -26.69 -7.00 9.77
N TYR A 169 -25.39 -6.97 10.03
CA TYR A 169 -24.71 -8.05 10.75
C TYR A 169 -24.89 -7.97 12.26
N PHE A 170 -25.19 -6.80 12.82
CA PHE A 170 -25.46 -6.65 14.26
C PHE A 170 -26.93 -6.38 14.59
N GLU A 171 -27.75 -5.91 13.64
CA GLU A 171 -29.18 -5.69 13.87
C GLU A 171 -29.97 -6.96 14.21
N GLN A 172 -29.55 -8.11 13.67
CA GLN A 172 -30.31 -9.36 13.82
C GLN A 172 -29.86 -10.21 15.03
N ASP A 173 -28.87 -9.78 15.81
CA ASP A 173 -28.21 -10.57 16.89
C ASP A 173 -27.63 -11.94 16.42
N ILE A 174 -27.65 -12.23 15.10
CA ILE A 174 -27.24 -13.52 14.50
C ILE A 174 -25.71 -13.75 14.62
N VAL A 175 -24.92 -12.70 14.91
CA VAL A 175 -23.48 -12.71 14.59
C VAL A 175 -22.56 -12.01 15.61
N TRP A 176 -23.05 -11.54 16.77
CA TRP A 176 -22.24 -10.73 17.70
C TRP A 176 -20.98 -11.47 18.21
N SER A 177 -19.79 -10.94 17.90
CA SER A 177 -18.52 -11.33 18.53
C SER A 177 -18.16 -10.36 19.66
N SER A 178 -17.49 -10.85 20.71
CA SER A 178 -17.05 -9.97 21.79
C SER A 178 -15.97 -8.99 21.30
N VAL A 179 -15.83 -7.85 21.98
CA VAL A 179 -14.71 -6.92 21.71
C VAL A 179 -13.34 -7.61 21.86
N GLN A 180 -13.22 -8.55 22.81
CA GLN A 180 -12.01 -9.36 22.93
C GLN A 180 -11.75 -10.21 21.67
N SER A 181 -12.77 -10.89 21.16
CA SER A 181 -12.67 -11.69 19.93
C SER A 181 -12.33 -10.82 18.72
N LEU A 182 -12.83 -9.59 18.66
CA LEU A 182 -12.45 -8.61 17.63
C LEU A 182 -10.95 -8.30 17.71
N PHE A 183 -10.41 -8.10 18.91
CA PHE A 183 -8.99 -7.79 19.10
C PHE A 183 -8.09 -8.99 18.84
N ASP A 184 -8.51 -10.19 19.25
CA ASP A 184 -7.81 -11.44 18.94
C ASP A 184 -7.78 -11.67 17.42
N GLN A 185 -8.91 -11.50 16.75
CA GLN A 185 -8.99 -11.59 15.29
C GLN A 185 -8.19 -10.48 14.61
N SER A 186 -8.17 -9.26 15.15
CA SER A 186 -7.34 -8.16 14.65
C SER A 186 -5.85 -8.46 14.70
N ARG A 187 -5.41 -9.27 15.68
CA ARG A 187 -4.02 -9.73 15.80
C ARG A 187 -3.74 -10.90 14.85
N ALA A 188 -4.72 -11.79 14.66
CA ALA A 188 -4.59 -12.98 13.82
C ALA A 188 -4.79 -12.71 12.32
N MET A 189 -5.59 -11.69 11.96
CA MET A 189 -5.90 -11.36 10.57
C MET A 189 -4.67 -10.87 9.84
N ARG A 190 -4.34 -11.59 8.78
CA ARG A 190 -3.37 -11.17 7.79
C ARG A 190 -4.06 -10.30 6.76
N SER A 191 -3.30 -9.42 6.12
CA SER A 191 -3.80 -8.73 4.93
C SER A 191 -4.24 -9.75 3.88
N HIS A 192 -5.44 -9.58 3.30
CA HIS A 192 -5.92 -10.29 2.11
C HIS A 192 -6.34 -11.77 2.24
N GLU A 193 -6.62 -12.27 3.46
CA GLU A 193 -7.19 -13.62 3.62
C GLU A 193 -8.67 -13.73 3.22
N ASN A 194 -9.11 -14.98 3.01
CA ASN A 194 -10.38 -15.36 2.41
C ASN A 194 -11.58 -14.57 2.99
N PHE A 195 -12.30 -13.86 2.12
CA PHE A 195 -13.55 -13.22 2.50
C PHE A 195 -14.63 -14.28 2.76
N ASP A 196 -14.80 -14.63 4.02
CA ASP A 196 -15.83 -15.52 4.55
C ASP A 196 -16.73 -14.78 5.55
N LEU A 197 -17.59 -15.53 6.25
CA LEU A 197 -18.48 -14.97 7.25
C LEU A 197 -17.70 -14.31 8.40
N SER A 198 -16.59 -14.92 8.85
CA SER A 198 -15.75 -14.40 9.94
C SER A 198 -15.17 -13.03 9.59
N THR A 199 -14.74 -12.86 8.34
CA THR A 199 -14.25 -11.59 7.78
C THR A 199 -15.33 -10.53 7.75
N SER A 200 -16.57 -10.89 7.39
CA SER A 200 -17.71 -9.95 7.45
C SER A 200 -18.05 -9.51 8.88
N LYS A 201 -17.91 -10.40 9.88
CA LYS A 201 -18.11 -10.03 11.30
C LYS A 201 -17.07 -9.02 11.76
N PHE A 202 -15.81 -9.29 11.42
CA PHE A 202 -14.69 -8.43 11.78
C PHE A 202 -14.90 -6.99 11.33
N TYR A 203 -15.17 -6.78 10.03
CA TYR A 203 -15.39 -5.44 9.50
C TYR A 203 -16.62 -4.75 10.11
N SER A 204 -17.70 -5.50 10.33
CA SER A 204 -18.94 -4.94 10.91
C SER A 204 -18.76 -4.51 12.36
N MET A 205 -18.09 -5.33 13.18
CA MET A 205 -17.78 -5.01 14.58
C MET A 205 -16.74 -3.89 14.70
N SER A 206 -15.73 -3.89 13.81
CA SER A 206 -14.75 -2.80 13.69
C SER A 206 -15.43 -1.47 13.43
N TRP A 207 -16.29 -1.42 12.41
CA TRP A 207 -17.06 -0.23 12.05
C TRP A 207 -17.97 0.22 13.20
N LEU A 208 -18.70 -0.70 13.84
CA LEU A 208 -19.62 -0.36 14.93
C LEU A 208 -18.88 0.22 16.15
N LEU A 209 -17.74 -0.36 16.53
CA LEU A 209 -16.94 0.12 17.64
C LEU A 209 -16.35 1.50 17.36
N VAL A 210 -15.82 1.71 16.15
CA VAL A 210 -15.35 3.04 15.72
C VAL A 210 -16.52 4.04 15.67
N HIS A 211 -17.67 3.66 15.14
CA HIS A 211 -18.85 4.52 15.10
C HIS A 211 -19.25 4.93 16.53
N MET A 212 -19.30 4.00 17.48
CA MET A 212 -19.54 4.32 18.90
C MET A 212 -18.51 5.31 19.44
N ILE A 213 -17.22 5.06 19.22
CA ILE A 213 -16.12 5.91 19.69
C ILE A 213 -16.27 7.34 19.16
N HIS A 214 -16.63 7.50 17.89
CA HIS A 214 -16.66 8.81 17.22
C HIS A 214 -17.99 9.54 17.37
N MET A 215 -19.11 8.81 17.53
CA MET A 215 -20.46 9.39 17.45
C MET A 215 -21.24 9.36 18.76
N SER A 216 -20.92 8.50 19.72
CA SER A 216 -21.66 8.44 20.98
C SER A 216 -21.25 9.57 21.93
N ASP A 217 -22.18 10.08 22.72
CA ASP A 217 -21.92 11.24 23.59
C ASP A 217 -20.91 10.90 24.70
N ARG A 218 -20.88 9.62 25.12
CA ARG A 218 -19.94 9.12 26.13
C ARG A 218 -18.50 9.01 25.62
N PHE A 219 -18.29 8.61 24.37
CA PHE A 219 -16.94 8.32 23.85
C PHE A 219 -16.38 9.44 22.96
N SER A 220 -17.23 10.10 22.16
CA SER A 220 -16.81 11.13 21.20
C SER A 220 -15.89 12.21 21.78
N PRO A 221 -16.11 12.75 23.00
CA PRO A 221 -15.24 13.79 23.55
C PRO A 221 -13.76 13.41 23.66
N LYS A 222 -13.42 12.11 23.75
CA LYS A 222 -12.04 11.62 23.87
C LYS A 222 -11.55 10.81 22.67
N HIS A 223 -12.27 10.80 21.54
CA HIS A 223 -11.89 9.98 20.37
C HIS A 223 -10.49 10.31 19.83
N ASN A 224 -10.09 11.58 19.88
CA ASN A 224 -8.76 12.02 19.41
C ASN A 224 -7.64 11.53 20.35
N GLU A 225 -7.86 11.57 21.66
CA GLU A 225 -6.93 11.03 22.66
C GLU A 225 -6.77 9.52 22.48
N PHE A 226 -7.89 8.80 22.33
CA PHE A 226 -7.90 7.37 22.06
C PHE A 226 -7.16 7.01 20.76
N THR A 227 -7.42 7.75 19.67
CA THR A 227 -6.75 7.50 18.39
C THR A 227 -5.24 7.73 18.49
N ARG A 228 -4.79 8.77 19.21
CA ARG A 228 -3.36 9.02 19.43
C ARG A 228 -2.70 7.91 20.26
N ALA A 229 -3.36 7.43 21.30
CA ALA A 229 -2.87 6.30 22.11
C ALA A 229 -2.66 5.04 21.25
N LEU A 230 -3.64 4.72 20.38
CA LEU A 230 -3.46 3.63 19.41
C LEU A 230 -2.33 3.91 18.43
N GLY A 231 -2.20 5.16 17.96
CA GLY A 231 -1.15 5.59 17.04
C GLY A 231 0.28 5.46 17.57
N THR A 232 0.46 5.39 18.90
CA THR A 232 1.77 5.08 19.52
C THR A 232 2.04 3.58 19.64
N GLY A 233 1.17 2.73 19.08
CA GLY A 233 1.29 1.27 19.12
C GLY A 233 0.66 0.61 20.37
N MET A 234 -0.11 1.36 21.17
CA MET A 234 -0.83 0.74 22.30
C MET A 234 -1.91 -0.23 21.80
N SER A 235 -2.16 -1.29 22.59
CA SER A 235 -3.28 -2.19 22.32
C SER A 235 -4.62 -1.49 22.54
N GLY A 236 -5.68 -2.05 21.95
CA GLY A 236 -7.05 -1.55 22.17
C GLY A 236 -7.43 -1.61 23.65
N GLU A 237 -7.06 -2.71 24.32
CA GLU A 237 -7.28 -2.93 25.75
C GLU A 237 -6.65 -1.85 26.61
N GLU A 238 -5.38 -1.54 26.35
CA GLU A 238 -4.65 -0.54 27.12
C GLU A 238 -5.19 0.87 26.87
N ALA A 239 -5.50 1.21 25.61
CA ALA A 239 -6.06 2.50 25.26
C ALA A 239 -7.44 2.73 25.90
N PHE A 240 -8.32 1.70 25.95
CA PHE A 240 -9.62 1.81 26.61
C PHE A 240 -9.50 2.00 28.12
N ARG A 241 -8.55 1.29 28.74
CA ARG A 241 -8.26 1.41 30.17
C ARG A 241 -7.75 2.81 30.52
N ILE A 242 -6.82 3.37 29.76
CA ILE A 242 -6.22 4.67 30.05
C ILE A 242 -7.19 5.83 29.75
N VAL A 243 -7.79 5.85 28.56
CA VAL A 243 -8.54 7.01 28.07
C VAL A 243 -9.96 7.05 28.64
N TYR A 244 -10.62 5.89 28.66
CA TYR A 244 -12.02 5.77 29.08
C TYR A 244 -12.20 5.18 30.47
N GLN A 245 -11.14 4.68 31.11
CA GLN A 245 -11.21 4.01 32.43
C GLN A 245 -12.19 2.83 32.42
N MET A 246 -12.19 2.07 31.32
CA MET A 246 -13.10 0.95 31.11
C MET A 246 -12.33 -0.36 30.93
N SER A 247 -12.85 -1.43 31.55
CA SER A 247 -12.44 -2.79 31.18
C SER A 247 -13.04 -3.17 29.83
N ILE A 248 -12.45 -4.16 29.14
CA ILE A 248 -13.02 -4.67 27.88
C ILE A 248 -14.42 -5.23 28.04
N LYS A 249 -14.75 -5.79 29.21
CA LYS A 249 -16.10 -6.24 29.53
C LYS A 249 -17.09 -5.07 29.57
N ASP A 250 -16.69 -3.92 30.12
CA ASP A 250 -17.52 -2.72 30.13
C ASP A 250 -17.70 -2.14 28.72
N VAL A 251 -16.65 -2.18 27.91
CA VAL A 251 -16.70 -1.74 26.51
C VAL A 251 -17.64 -2.63 25.69
N ASP A 252 -17.57 -3.96 25.86
CA ASP A 252 -18.49 -4.90 25.18
C ASP A 252 -19.95 -4.61 25.55
N LYS A 253 -20.24 -4.41 26.84
CA LYS A 253 -21.58 -4.05 27.31
C LYS A 253 -22.05 -2.71 26.73
N ALA A 254 -21.17 -1.71 26.69
CA ALA A 254 -21.48 -0.41 26.10
C ALA A 254 -21.77 -0.52 24.60
N LEU A 255 -20.95 -1.30 23.87
CA LEU A 255 -21.12 -1.52 22.44
C LEU A 255 -22.43 -2.24 22.11
N ARG A 256 -22.81 -3.26 22.90
CA ARG A 256 -24.11 -3.94 22.76
C ARG A 256 -25.27 -2.98 22.99
N THR A 257 -25.16 -2.12 23.99
CA THR A 257 -26.18 -1.09 24.27
C THR A 257 -26.28 -0.11 23.11
N TYR A 258 -25.13 0.33 22.59
CA TYR A 258 -25.05 1.22 21.43
C TYR A 258 -25.68 0.60 20.18
N ALA A 259 -25.42 -0.67 19.90
CA ALA A 259 -26.00 -1.39 18.77
C ALA A 259 -27.52 -1.47 18.83
N ARG A 260 -28.09 -1.77 20.01
CA ARG A 260 -29.55 -1.83 20.21
C ARG A 260 -30.23 -0.47 20.08
N MET A 261 -29.52 0.60 20.41
CA MET A 261 -29.99 1.98 20.31
C MET A 261 -29.46 2.68 19.06
N PHE A 262 -28.97 1.91 18.07
CA PHE A 262 -28.27 2.48 16.93
C PHE A 262 -29.21 3.41 16.16
N ASN A 263 -28.77 4.66 15.98
CA ASN A 263 -29.51 5.66 15.26
C ASN A 263 -28.83 5.92 13.91
N SER A 264 -29.36 5.29 12.86
CA SER A 264 -28.88 5.43 11.49
C SER A 264 -28.99 6.87 10.93
N GLY A 265 -29.71 7.76 11.62
CA GLY A 265 -29.84 9.19 11.32
C GLY A 265 -28.85 10.10 12.06
N LYS A 266 -28.05 9.61 13.03
CA LYS A 266 -27.10 10.47 13.76
C LYS A 266 -26.01 10.98 12.82
N ARG A 267 -25.81 12.31 12.78
CA ARG A 267 -24.80 12.97 11.94
C ARG A 267 -23.98 13.96 12.74
N LYS A 268 -22.71 14.14 12.35
CA LYS A 268 -21.82 15.19 12.86
C LYS A 268 -21.35 16.02 11.67
N THR A 269 -21.74 17.30 11.64
CA THR A 269 -21.38 18.24 10.58
C THR A 269 -20.27 19.16 11.04
N VAL A 270 -19.21 19.26 10.25
CA VAL A 270 -18.12 20.23 10.45
C VAL A 270 -18.11 21.17 9.25
N HIS A 271 -18.23 22.47 9.49
CA HIS A 271 -18.19 23.49 8.45
C HIS A 271 -16.76 23.97 8.23
N LYS A 272 -16.27 23.83 7.00
CA LYS A 272 -14.97 24.34 6.55
C LYS A 272 -15.05 24.59 5.05
N VAL A 273 -14.64 25.78 4.62
CA VAL A 273 -14.59 26.10 3.20
C VAL A 273 -13.28 25.59 2.61
N VAL A 274 -13.38 24.77 1.56
CA VAL A 274 -12.24 24.20 0.84
C VAL A 274 -12.40 24.47 -0.66
N LYS A 275 -11.29 24.76 -1.33
CA LYS A 275 -11.29 25.08 -2.76
C LYS A 275 -11.48 23.81 -3.59
N LYS A 276 -12.18 23.94 -4.72
CA LYS A 276 -12.23 22.87 -5.74
C LYS A 276 -10.84 22.61 -6.31
N ALA A 277 -10.54 21.34 -6.57
CA ALA A 277 -9.24 20.93 -7.05
C ALA A 277 -9.15 21.06 -8.57
N ARG A 278 -7.96 21.38 -9.07
CA ARG A 278 -7.70 21.39 -10.51
C ARG A 278 -7.36 19.97 -10.98
N VAL A 279 -8.27 19.35 -11.73
CA VAL A 279 -8.05 18.01 -12.29
C VAL A 279 -7.60 18.07 -13.75
N LYS A 280 -6.33 17.73 -14.01
CA LYS A 280 -5.81 17.55 -15.37
C LYS A 280 -6.07 16.13 -15.86
N SER A 281 -6.25 15.93 -17.17
CA SER A 281 -6.41 14.59 -17.74
C SER A 281 -5.60 14.40 -19.00
N TYR A 282 -5.06 13.22 -19.20
CA TYR A 282 -4.19 12.86 -20.30
C TYR A 282 -4.66 11.54 -20.93
N LYS A 283 -4.50 11.41 -22.24
CA LYS A 283 -4.65 10.11 -22.90
C LYS A 283 -3.43 9.27 -22.55
N VAL A 284 -3.64 8.02 -22.13
CA VAL A 284 -2.53 7.05 -22.04
C VAL A 284 -2.03 6.77 -23.47
N SER A 285 -0.72 6.76 -23.67
CA SER A 285 -0.09 6.52 -24.98
C SER A 285 -0.46 5.15 -25.54
N ASN A 286 -0.52 5.00 -26.86
CA ASN A 286 -0.90 3.74 -27.51
C ASN A 286 -0.09 2.54 -26.98
N ASP A 287 1.23 2.72 -26.85
CA ASP A 287 2.15 1.72 -26.30
C ASP A 287 1.73 1.24 -24.90
N ARG A 288 1.31 2.17 -24.03
CA ARG A 288 0.83 1.88 -22.68
C ARG A 288 -0.60 1.35 -22.65
N GLN A 289 -1.45 1.72 -23.61
CA GLN A 289 -2.80 1.15 -23.73
C GLN A 289 -2.72 -0.36 -23.95
N MET A 290 -1.79 -0.81 -24.80
CA MET A 290 -1.61 -2.23 -25.15
C MET A 290 -1.06 -3.07 -23.99
N THR A 291 -0.31 -2.45 -23.07
CA THR A 291 0.42 -3.14 -22.01
C THR A 291 -0.21 -2.95 -20.63
N MET A 292 -1.33 -2.22 -20.52
CA MET A 292 -1.90 -1.82 -19.22
C MET A 292 -2.26 -3.00 -18.30
N ASN A 293 -2.70 -4.13 -18.85
CA ASN A 293 -3.00 -5.31 -18.04
C ASN A 293 -1.74 -5.91 -17.40
N TRP A 294 -0.62 -5.91 -18.12
CA TRP A 294 0.68 -6.34 -17.58
C TRP A 294 1.22 -5.33 -16.57
N HIS A 295 1.05 -4.04 -16.86
CA HIS A 295 1.37 -2.95 -15.94
C HIS A 295 0.66 -3.17 -14.61
N ILE A 296 -0.67 -3.30 -14.60
CA ILE A 296 -1.45 -3.52 -13.37
C ILE A 296 -1.01 -4.80 -12.66
N LEU A 297 -0.73 -5.88 -13.39
CA LEU A 297 -0.25 -7.10 -12.76
C LEU A 297 1.08 -6.88 -12.02
N VAL A 298 2.07 -6.28 -12.66
CA VAL A 298 3.39 -6.03 -12.06
C VAL A 298 3.31 -4.98 -10.94
N GLU A 299 2.44 -3.98 -11.05
CA GLU A 299 2.23 -2.99 -9.99
C GLU A 299 1.71 -3.61 -8.68
N PHE A 300 0.77 -4.57 -8.78
CA PHE A 300 0.13 -5.18 -7.61
C PHE A 300 0.76 -6.52 -7.20
N ALA A 301 1.80 -6.96 -7.90
CA ALA A 301 2.53 -8.16 -7.54
C ALA A 301 3.43 -7.88 -6.33
N HIS A 302 3.53 -8.86 -5.45
CA HIS A 302 4.28 -8.76 -4.19
C HIS A 302 5.04 -10.05 -3.85
N LYS A 303 4.84 -11.13 -4.63
CA LYS A 303 5.55 -12.41 -4.45
C LYS A 303 6.42 -12.71 -5.66
N PRO A 304 7.69 -13.13 -5.48
CA PRO A 304 8.61 -13.43 -6.59
C PRO A 304 8.04 -14.41 -7.63
N LYS A 305 7.27 -15.41 -7.21
CA LYS A 305 6.62 -16.38 -8.11
C LYS A 305 5.66 -15.73 -9.13
N VAL A 306 4.93 -14.70 -8.71
CA VAL A 306 3.96 -13.99 -9.57
C VAL A 306 4.71 -13.17 -10.62
N PHE A 307 5.77 -12.48 -10.19
CA PHE A 307 6.66 -11.75 -11.07
C PHE A 307 7.34 -12.66 -12.10
N ALA A 308 7.85 -13.82 -11.68
CA ALA A 308 8.49 -14.80 -12.56
C ALA A 308 7.51 -15.32 -13.62
N GLU A 309 6.26 -15.61 -13.23
CA GLU A 309 5.23 -16.03 -14.17
C GLU A 309 4.88 -14.93 -15.18
N ALA A 310 4.79 -13.67 -14.74
CA ALA A 310 4.56 -12.54 -15.61
C ALA A 310 5.69 -12.39 -16.64
N ALA A 311 6.95 -12.43 -16.19
CA ALA A 311 8.12 -12.33 -17.07
C ALA A 311 8.13 -13.44 -18.13
N ARG A 312 7.89 -14.71 -17.72
CA ARG A 312 7.80 -15.85 -18.65
C ARG A 312 6.73 -15.64 -19.72
N ARG A 313 5.51 -15.27 -19.32
CA ARG A 313 4.40 -15.04 -20.27
C ARG A 313 4.68 -13.86 -21.20
N MET A 314 5.36 -12.83 -20.70
CA MET A 314 5.74 -11.68 -21.52
C MET A 314 6.82 -12.05 -22.55
N GLU A 315 7.87 -12.80 -22.18
CA GLU A 315 8.89 -13.25 -23.15
C GLU A 315 8.33 -14.10 -24.29
N LEU A 316 7.25 -14.85 -24.05
CA LEU A 316 6.55 -15.60 -25.10
C LEU A 316 5.88 -14.67 -26.15
N ILE A 317 5.68 -13.38 -25.83
CA ILE A 317 5.14 -12.39 -26.77
C ILE A 317 6.25 -11.96 -27.75
N ASN A 318 6.43 -12.76 -28.80
CA ASN A 318 7.53 -12.61 -29.75
C ASN A 318 7.16 -11.79 -30.99
N THR A 319 6.62 -10.58 -30.83
CA THR A 319 6.31 -9.69 -31.96
C THR A 319 7.25 -8.48 -31.99
N LEU A 320 7.73 -8.09 -33.18
CA LEU A 320 8.62 -6.93 -33.36
C LEU A 320 8.04 -5.63 -32.76
N PRO A 321 6.73 -5.31 -32.92
CA PRO A 321 6.14 -4.13 -32.28
C PRO A 321 6.23 -4.15 -30.75
N MET A 322 6.11 -5.32 -30.10
CA MET A 322 6.24 -5.42 -28.64
C MET A 322 7.68 -5.31 -28.17
N LYS A 323 8.64 -5.89 -28.90
CA LYS A 323 10.06 -5.77 -28.55
C LYS A 323 10.58 -4.34 -28.62
N ALA A 324 10.06 -3.51 -29.53
CA ALA A 324 10.41 -2.09 -29.62
C ALA A 324 9.59 -1.19 -28.67
N ASN A 325 8.57 -1.73 -27.99
CA ASN A 325 7.69 -0.96 -27.13
C ASN A 325 8.36 -0.68 -25.76
N THR A 326 8.64 0.59 -25.48
CA THR A 326 9.30 1.01 -24.24
C THR A 326 8.52 0.63 -22.98
N SER A 327 7.18 0.71 -23.00
CA SER A 327 6.36 0.31 -21.86
C SER A 327 6.43 -1.19 -21.62
N PHE A 328 6.49 -1.99 -22.68
CA PHE A 328 6.61 -3.44 -22.57
C PHE A 328 7.94 -3.82 -21.92
N GLN A 329 9.04 -3.23 -22.39
CA GLN A 329 10.38 -3.48 -21.85
C GLN A 329 10.52 -3.00 -20.39
N ASP A 330 9.92 -1.87 -20.03
CA ASP A 330 9.85 -1.38 -18.63
C ASP A 330 9.14 -2.39 -17.71
N ILE A 331 7.97 -2.88 -18.11
CA ILE A 331 7.20 -3.84 -17.32
C ILE A 331 7.94 -5.18 -17.23
N LEU A 332 8.57 -5.65 -18.31
CA LEU A 332 9.35 -6.90 -18.32
C LEU A 332 10.58 -6.80 -17.40
N MET A 333 11.30 -5.68 -17.44
CA MET A 333 12.43 -5.41 -16.54
C MET A 333 11.98 -5.46 -15.08
N ARG A 334 10.87 -4.81 -14.75
CA ARG A 334 10.29 -4.83 -13.39
C ARG A 334 9.81 -6.21 -12.98
N ALA A 335 9.26 -6.99 -13.91
CA ALA A 335 8.87 -8.37 -13.65
C ALA A 335 10.09 -9.23 -13.31
N TYR A 336 11.19 -9.14 -14.07
CA TYR A 336 12.43 -9.82 -13.71
C TYR A 336 12.99 -9.36 -12.36
N ALA A 337 12.97 -8.05 -12.09
CA ALA A 337 13.45 -7.49 -10.83
C ALA A 337 12.65 -8.01 -9.63
N GLY A 338 11.32 -8.02 -9.71
CA GLY A 338 10.45 -8.55 -8.67
C GLY A 338 10.54 -10.07 -8.50
N ALA A 339 11.00 -10.79 -9.54
CA ALA A 339 11.30 -12.22 -9.49
C ALA A 339 12.68 -12.53 -8.88
N ASN A 340 13.43 -11.52 -8.42
CA ASN A 340 14.84 -11.61 -8.02
C ASN A 340 15.77 -12.09 -9.15
N GLN A 341 15.38 -11.89 -10.41
CA GLN A 341 16.16 -12.26 -11.59
C GLN A 341 16.93 -11.03 -12.12
N TYR A 342 17.82 -10.47 -11.29
CA TYR A 342 18.45 -9.17 -11.56
C TYR A 342 19.34 -9.15 -12.81
N ARG A 343 19.95 -10.29 -13.17
CA ARG A 343 20.73 -10.42 -14.41
C ARG A 343 19.86 -10.17 -15.65
N ASP A 344 18.66 -10.76 -15.68
CA ASP A 344 17.72 -10.57 -16.78
C ASP A 344 17.11 -9.17 -16.76
N ALA A 345 16.80 -8.64 -15.59
CA ALA A 345 16.34 -7.26 -15.45
C ALA A 345 17.36 -6.26 -16.01
N LEU A 346 18.66 -6.45 -15.70
CA LEU A 346 19.76 -5.63 -16.24
C LEU A 346 19.89 -5.76 -17.76
N ARG A 347 19.75 -6.98 -18.30
CA ARG A 347 19.72 -7.22 -19.75
C ARG A 347 18.60 -6.43 -20.42
N VAL A 348 17.38 -6.50 -19.88
CA VAL A 348 16.23 -5.78 -20.43
C VAL A 348 16.40 -4.28 -20.27
N LEU A 349 16.91 -3.79 -19.14
CA LEU A 349 17.18 -2.36 -18.93
C LEU A 349 18.15 -1.80 -19.98
N ARG A 350 19.23 -2.55 -20.30
CA ARG A 350 20.19 -2.16 -21.35
C ARG A 350 19.54 -2.08 -22.74
N GLN A 351 18.52 -2.88 -23.01
CA GLN A 351 17.72 -2.81 -24.24
C GLN A 351 16.71 -1.66 -24.22
N LEU A 352 16.15 -1.33 -23.05
CA LEU A 352 15.18 -0.25 -22.85
C LEU A 352 15.82 1.13 -23.02
N VAL A 353 16.98 1.38 -22.41
CA VAL A 353 17.62 2.72 -22.38
C VAL A 353 17.78 3.36 -23.77
N PRO A 354 18.22 2.65 -24.83
CA PRO A 354 18.28 3.19 -26.19
C PRO A 354 16.93 3.61 -26.76
N LEU A 355 15.85 2.91 -26.41
CA LEU A 355 14.49 3.14 -26.91
C LEU A 355 13.81 4.35 -26.26
N VAL A 356 14.25 4.75 -25.06
CA VAL A 356 13.66 5.86 -24.30
C VAL A 356 14.15 7.22 -24.87
N PRO A 357 13.28 8.25 -24.99
CA PRO A 357 13.69 9.59 -25.39
C PRO A 357 14.79 10.17 -24.50
N ARG A 358 15.77 10.88 -25.08
CA ARG A 358 16.96 11.39 -24.35
C ARG A 358 16.63 12.12 -23.04
N ARG A 359 15.56 12.92 -23.02
CA ARG A 359 15.13 13.68 -21.83
C ARG A 359 14.70 12.78 -20.66
N ASP A 360 14.21 11.57 -20.95
CA ASP A 360 13.63 10.64 -19.97
C ASP A 360 14.63 9.54 -19.58
N ARG A 361 15.74 9.39 -20.32
CA ARG A 361 16.78 8.36 -20.08
C ARG A 361 17.41 8.46 -18.69
N LYS A 362 17.57 9.69 -18.17
CA LYS A 362 18.20 9.94 -16.85
C LYS A 362 17.55 9.10 -15.75
N LYS A 363 16.22 8.96 -15.73
CA LYS A 363 15.51 8.15 -14.73
C LYS A 363 16.03 6.71 -14.68
N TYR A 364 16.19 6.11 -15.86
CA TYR A 364 16.57 4.71 -16.04
C TYR A 364 18.07 4.50 -15.84
N THR A 365 18.90 5.41 -16.36
CA THR A 365 20.36 5.33 -16.22
C THR A 365 20.85 5.55 -14.80
N HIS A 366 20.05 6.22 -13.98
CA HIS A 366 20.37 6.52 -12.60
C HIS A 366 19.67 5.50 -11.68
N LEU A 367 18.46 5.76 -11.18
CA LEU A 367 17.94 5.00 -10.02
C LEU A 367 17.75 3.51 -10.29
N GLU A 368 17.17 3.17 -11.45
CA GLU A 368 16.83 1.77 -11.75
C GLU A 368 18.07 0.94 -12.09
N SER A 369 19.01 1.50 -12.87
CA SER A 369 20.31 0.85 -13.12
C SER A 369 21.07 0.58 -11.82
N GLN A 370 21.14 1.57 -10.92
CA GLN A 370 21.85 1.41 -9.66
C GLN A 370 21.16 0.39 -8.75
N TYR A 371 19.82 0.38 -8.72
CA TYR A 371 19.04 -0.62 -7.99
C TYR A 371 19.37 -2.04 -8.46
N LEU A 372 19.24 -2.29 -9.77
CA LEU A 372 19.44 -3.63 -10.32
C LEU A 372 20.89 -4.09 -10.23
N LEU A 373 21.86 -3.19 -10.43
CA LEU A 373 23.27 -3.50 -10.28
C LEU A 373 23.61 -3.82 -8.82
N MET A 374 23.11 -3.03 -7.88
CA MET A 374 23.28 -3.28 -6.44
C MET A 374 22.72 -4.64 -6.04
N LYS A 375 21.50 -4.96 -6.47
CA LYS A 375 20.88 -6.25 -6.16
C LYS A 375 21.61 -7.41 -6.81
N TYR A 376 22.03 -7.26 -8.07
CA TYR A 376 22.86 -8.27 -8.75
C TYR A 376 24.18 -8.52 -7.99
N VAL A 377 24.88 -7.48 -7.56
CA VAL A 377 26.13 -7.63 -6.80
C VAL A 377 25.87 -8.27 -5.44
N PHE A 378 24.84 -7.83 -4.74
CA PHE A 378 24.45 -8.38 -3.44
C PHE A 378 24.15 -9.88 -3.52
N ASP A 379 23.39 -10.32 -4.52
CA ASP A 379 23.10 -11.73 -4.73
C ASP A 379 24.37 -12.55 -5.02
N ASN A 380 25.30 -12.02 -5.83
CA ASN A 380 26.58 -12.70 -6.07
C ASN A 380 27.44 -12.76 -4.81
N TYR A 381 27.44 -11.70 -4.00
CA TYR A 381 28.14 -11.66 -2.72
C TYR A 381 27.60 -12.73 -1.75
N GLU A 382 26.27 -12.80 -1.55
CA GLU A 382 25.67 -13.80 -0.66
C GLU A 382 25.91 -15.23 -1.15
N ASN A 383 25.97 -15.44 -2.47
CA ASN A 383 26.31 -16.74 -3.07
C ASN A 383 27.82 -17.01 -3.20
N GLN A 384 28.67 -16.14 -2.63
CA GLN A 384 30.14 -16.25 -2.68
C GLN A 384 30.72 -16.35 -4.11
N VAL A 385 30.05 -15.70 -5.06
CA VAL A 385 30.47 -15.60 -6.47
C VAL A 385 31.32 -14.33 -6.65
N THR A 386 32.31 -14.38 -7.54
CA THR A 386 33.17 -13.24 -7.87
C THR A 386 32.36 -12.02 -8.34
N TYR A 387 32.61 -10.87 -7.73
CA TYR A 387 32.05 -9.57 -8.11
C TYR A 387 33.16 -8.52 -8.29
N ASN A 388 32.85 -7.42 -8.97
CA ASN A 388 33.79 -6.35 -9.25
C ASN A 388 33.66 -5.22 -8.22
N ASN A 389 34.70 -4.98 -7.42
CA ASN A 389 34.72 -3.92 -6.41
C ASN A 389 34.51 -2.52 -7.01
N GLN A 390 34.99 -2.27 -8.24
CA GLN A 390 34.80 -0.99 -8.90
C GLN A 390 33.33 -0.71 -9.22
N ASP A 391 32.56 -1.75 -9.55
CA ASP A 391 31.13 -1.60 -9.80
C ASP A 391 30.38 -1.23 -8.51
N ILE A 392 30.81 -1.76 -7.35
CA ILE A 392 30.26 -1.39 -6.03
C ILE A 392 30.55 0.08 -5.72
N GLU A 393 31.79 0.53 -5.86
CA GLU A 393 32.17 1.93 -5.59
C GLU A 393 31.41 2.92 -6.48
N ASN A 394 31.26 2.58 -7.76
CA ASN A 394 30.48 3.37 -8.71
C ASN A 394 29.01 3.48 -8.29
N VAL A 395 28.42 2.36 -7.84
CA VAL A 395 27.04 2.34 -7.35
C VAL A 395 26.90 3.12 -6.05
N GLN A 396 27.81 2.95 -5.10
CA GLN A 396 27.79 3.66 -3.81
C GLN A 396 27.88 5.18 -4.02
N THR A 397 28.75 5.64 -4.93
CA THR A 397 28.89 7.06 -5.27
C THR A 397 27.59 7.61 -5.87
N ALA A 398 27.05 6.91 -6.87
CA ALA A 398 25.80 7.33 -7.51
C ALA A 398 24.60 7.34 -6.53
N LEU A 399 24.52 6.37 -5.62
CA LEU A 399 23.48 6.30 -4.59
C LEU A 399 23.64 7.40 -3.53
N SER A 400 24.88 7.80 -3.21
CA SER A 400 25.15 8.94 -2.33
C SER A 400 24.58 10.22 -2.92
N ASP A 401 24.89 10.51 -4.19
CA ASP A 401 24.38 11.70 -4.88
C ASP A 401 22.85 11.67 -4.97
N MET A 402 22.26 10.51 -5.25
CA MET A 402 20.81 10.37 -5.27
C MET A 402 20.17 10.61 -3.91
N LYS A 403 20.79 10.14 -2.84
CA LYS A 403 20.27 10.33 -1.48
C LYS A 403 20.12 11.81 -1.16
N ASP A 404 21.08 12.60 -1.63
CA ASP A 404 21.08 14.05 -1.42
C ASP A 404 20.11 14.77 -2.37
N LEU A 405 19.94 14.27 -3.59
CA LEU A 405 18.94 14.79 -4.56
C LEU A 405 17.48 14.43 -4.20
N TYR A 406 17.27 13.29 -3.52
CA TYR A 406 15.94 12.76 -3.20
C TYR A 406 15.84 12.37 -1.72
N PRO A 407 15.97 13.33 -0.78
CA PRO A 407 16.03 13.06 0.65
C PRO A 407 14.75 12.42 1.23
N ASN A 408 13.61 12.57 0.55
CA ASN A 408 12.33 11.98 0.97
C ASN A 408 11.98 10.67 0.22
N ASN A 409 12.91 10.10 -0.56
CA ASN A 409 12.68 8.85 -1.28
C ASN A 409 13.23 7.65 -0.48
N PRO A 410 12.38 6.83 0.16
CA PRO A 410 12.85 5.73 1.00
C PRO A 410 13.64 4.67 0.23
N LYS A 411 13.35 4.46 -1.06
CA LYS A 411 14.10 3.51 -1.91
C LYS A 411 15.55 3.91 -2.10
N VAL A 412 15.82 5.21 -2.22
CA VAL A 412 17.19 5.71 -2.37
C VAL A 412 17.99 5.46 -1.09
N HIS A 413 17.43 5.81 0.07
CA HIS A 413 18.05 5.57 1.37
C HIS A 413 18.25 4.08 1.66
N TYR A 414 17.24 3.26 1.34
CA TYR A 414 17.33 1.81 1.44
C TYR A 414 18.48 1.25 0.60
N LEU A 415 18.61 1.67 -0.67
CA LEU A 415 19.67 1.20 -1.55
C LEU A 415 21.06 1.67 -1.12
N TYR A 416 21.18 2.93 -0.71
CA TYR A 416 22.43 3.45 -0.18
C TYR A 416 22.83 2.68 1.08
N GLY A 417 21.89 2.42 1.99
CA GLY A 417 22.11 1.60 3.17
C GLY A 417 22.57 0.19 2.82
N LEU A 418 21.86 -0.50 1.93
CA LEU A 418 22.24 -1.82 1.43
C LEU A 418 23.66 -1.83 0.83
N SER A 419 24.01 -0.80 0.05
CA SER A 419 25.32 -0.68 -0.56
C SER A 419 26.47 -0.55 0.45
N LYS A 420 26.19 0.07 1.61
CA LYS A 420 27.14 0.26 2.70
C LYS A 420 27.21 -0.92 3.66
N MET A 421 26.34 -1.91 3.51
CA MET A 421 26.40 -3.17 4.27
C MET A 421 27.32 -4.22 3.65
N LEU A 422 27.72 -4.05 2.39
CA LEU A 422 28.55 -5.01 1.66
C LEU A 422 30.05 -4.84 1.98
N VAL A 423 30.73 -5.96 2.28
CA VAL A 423 32.20 -6.17 2.31
C VAL A 423 32.97 -5.50 3.47
N GLU A 424 34.01 -6.18 3.97
CA GLU A 424 34.87 -5.76 5.09
C GLU A 424 35.67 -4.46 4.82
N ASP A 425 36.09 -4.20 3.57
CA ASP A 425 36.96 -3.05 3.22
C ASP A 425 36.23 -1.83 2.60
N ILE A 426 35.02 -2.01 2.06
CA ILE A 426 34.28 -0.97 1.30
C ILE A 426 32.94 -0.62 2.01
N GLY A 427 32.52 -1.46 2.95
CA GLY A 427 31.35 -1.25 3.77
C GLY A 427 31.55 -0.12 4.79
N ASN A 428 30.44 0.46 5.24
CA ASN A 428 30.41 1.34 6.39
C ASN A 428 29.12 1.10 7.18
N PRO A 429 29.13 0.19 8.17
CA PRO A 429 27.93 -0.19 8.92
C PRO A 429 27.25 0.99 9.61
N VAL A 430 28.01 2.03 10.00
CA VAL A 430 27.46 3.24 10.63
C VAL A 430 26.66 4.06 9.61
N GLN A 431 27.20 4.27 8.41
CA GLN A 431 26.47 4.93 7.33
C GLN A 431 25.27 4.11 6.86
N ALA A 432 25.41 2.78 6.81
CA ALA A 432 24.32 1.89 6.48
C ALA A 432 23.15 2.05 7.46
N TYR A 433 23.43 2.01 8.77
CA TYR A 433 22.42 2.21 9.80
C TYR A 433 21.73 3.57 9.67
N ALA A 434 22.49 4.66 9.51
CA ALA A 434 21.91 6.00 9.40
C ALA A 434 20.97 6.14 8.19
N ALA A 435 21.35 5.58 7.04
CA ALA A 435 20.52 5.61 5.84
C ALA A 435 19.25 4.75 6.01
N LEU A 436 19.38 3.55 6.59
CA LEU A 436 18.24 2.65 6.80
C LEU A 436 17.30 3.15 7.89
N GLU A 437 17.80 3.84 8.90
CA GLU A 437 16.99 4.51 9.91
C GLU A 437 16.15 5.62 9.26
N HIS A 438 16.74 6.39 8.34
CA HIS A 438 16.00 7.40 7.58
C HIS A 438 14.94 6.76 6.66
N ALA A 439 15.27 5.67 5.97
CA ALA A 439 14.28 4.91 5.19
C ALA A 439 13.14 4.40 6.10
N HIS A 440 13.47 3.88 7.28
CA HIS A 440 12.49 3.42 8.27
C HIS A 440 11.62 4.56 8.78
N LYS A 441 12.15 5.78 9.01
CA LYS A 441 11.33 6.94 9.37
C LYS A 441 10.30 7.30 8.29
N LEU A 442 10.65 7.13 7.01
CA LEU A 442 9.76 7.40 5.89
C LEU A 442 8.70 6.31 5.70
N ILE A 443 9.04 5.04 5.94
CA ILE A 443 8.17 3.86 5.79
C ILE A 443 8.38 2.83 6.92
N PRO A 444 7.94 3.12 8.15
CA PRO A 444 8.38 2.37 9.34
C PRO A 444 7.89 0.93 9.39
N ASN A 445 6.75 0.62 8.77
CA ASN A 445 6.20 -0.73 8.75
C ASN A 445 6.58 -1.54 7.50
N ASN A 446 7.57 -1.07 6.74
CA ASN A 446 8.15 -1.88 5.67
C ASN A 446 9.13 -2.90 6.26
N ILE A 447 8.70 -4.16 6.34
CA ILE A 447 9.45 -5.28 6.93
C ILE A 447 10.84 -5.48 6.29
N GLN A 448 10.97 -5.24 4.99
CA GLN A 448 12.24 -5.32 4.28
C GLN A 448 13.23 -4.24 4.76
N VAL A 449 12.75 -3.02 5.01
CA VAL A 449 13.57 -1.95 5.60
C VAL A 449 13.91 -2.28 7.05
N GLN A 450 12.95 -2.75 7.85
CA GLN A 450 13.17 -3.11 9.26
C GLN A 450 14.23 -4.22 9.39
N TYR A 451 14.12 -5.29 8.60
CA TYR A 451 15.07 -6.40 8.62
C TYR A 451 16.48 -5.93 8.26
N LEU A 452 16.61 -5.10 7.22
CA LEU A 452 17.90 -4.58 6.80
C LEU A 452 18.47 -3.59 7.84
N LEU A 453 17.63 -2.76 8.45
CA LEU A 453 18.00 -1.89 9.56
C LEU A 453 18.50 -2.69 10.77
N ALA A 454 17.84 -3.80 11.11
CA ALA A 454 18.26 -4.70 12.18
C ALA A 454 19.65 -5.28 11.92
N ARG A 455 19.90 -5.75 10.69
CA ARG A 455 21.24 -6.20 10.27
C ARG A 455 22.29 -5.09 10.36
N ALA A 456 22.00 -3.89 9.87
CA ALA A 456 22.92 -2.75 9.95
C ALA A 456 23.17 -2.29 11.40
N ALA A 457 22.15 -2.35 12.26
CA ALA A 457 22.27 -2.08 13.68
C ALA A 457 23.23 -3.08 14.33
N MET A 458 23.10 -4.37 14.03
CA MET A 458 24.02 -5.41 14.51
C MET A 458 25.46 -5.14 14.07
N SER A 459 25.68 -4.92 12.77
CA SER A 459 27.02 -4.66 12.20
C SER A 459 27.64 -3.34 12.66
N SER A 460 26.85 -2.38 13.15
CA SER A 460 27.34 -1.10 13.72
C SER A 460 27.48 -1.13 15.25
N GLY A 461 27.31 -2.29 15.89
CA GLY A 461 27.46 -2.46 17.34
C GLY A 461 26.22 -2.08 18.17
N ARG A 462 25.09 -1.75 17.53
CA ARG A 462 23.82 -1.35 18.17
C ARG A 462 22.95 -2.56 18.52
N LYS A 463 23.49 -3.48 19.32
CA LYS A 463 22.90 -4.81 19.57
C LYS A 463 21.47 -4.76 20.10
N ASN A 464 21.19 -3.96 21.13
CA ASN A 464 19.84 -3.88 21.72
C ASN A 464 18.78 -3.44 20.70
N GLN A 465 19.12 -2.50 19.82
CA GLN A 465 18.22 -2.04 18.76
C GLN A 465 18.01 -3.11 17.70
N ALA A 466 19.08 -3.85 17.35
CA ALA A 466 19.00 -4.96 16.41
C ALA A 466 18.10 -6.10 16.95
N CYS A 467 18.31 -6.54 18.19
CA CYS A 467 17.52 -7.60 18.81
C CYS A 467 16.04 -7.21 18.89
N ALA A 468 15.71 -5.99 19.34
CA ALA A 468 14.32 -5.52 19.39
C ALA A 468 13.63 -5.52 18.01
N LEU A 469 14.36 -5.14 16.95
CA LEU A 469 13.82 -5.20 15.59
C LEU A 469 13.63 -6.65 15.10
N PHE A 470 14.61 -7.54 15.34
CA PHE A 470 14.48 -8.95 14.97
C PHE A 470 13.36 -9.65 15.73
N GLU A 471 13.21 -9.39 17.03
CA GLU A 471 12.08 -9.88 17.84
C GLU A 471 10.75 -9.41 17.28
N HIS A 472 10.62 -8.12 17.00
CA HIS A 472 9.42 -7.58 16.36
C HIS A 472 9.11 -8.31 15.05
N ILE A 473 10.08 -8.42 14.14
CA ILE A 473 9.91 -9.10 12.85
C ILE A 473 9.56 -10.59 13.03
N SER A 474 10.17 -11.27 14.01
CA SER A 474 9.95 -12.69 14.28
C SER A 474 8.53 -13.04 14.72
N THR A 475 7.80 -12.04 15.25
CA THR A 475 6.39 -12.17 15.65
C THR A 475 5.41 -11.89 14.51
N LEU A 476 5.91 -11.45 13.34
CA LEU A 476 5.11 -11.22 12.15
C LEU A 476 4.80 -12.55 11.44
N SER A 477 4.13 -12.50 10.29
CA SER A 477 3.66 -13.69 9.59
C SER A 477 4.80 -14.59 9.12
N ALA A 478 4.69 -15.90 9.35
CA ALA A 478 5.63 -16.91 8.85
C ALA A 478 5.67 -17.04 7.31
N ASP A 479 4.67 -16.52 6.60
CA ASP A 479 4.63 -16.49 5.12
C ASP A 479 5.48 -15.35 4.54
N ASP A 480 5.91 -14.40 5.38
CA ASP A 480 6.86 -13.36 4.97
C ASP A 480 8.28 -13.92 4.95
N VAL A 481 9.05 -13.55 3.93
CA VAL A 481 10.42 -14.06 3.72
C VAL A 481 11.39 -13.64 4.82
N TYR A 482 11.14 -12.51 5.49
CA TYR A 482 12.03 -11.95 6.52
C TYR A 482 11.75 -12.47 7.93
N THR A 483 10.54 -12.95 8.22
CA THR A 483 10.19 -13.55 9.52
C THR A 483 11.08 -14.74 9.89
N PRO A 484 11.22 -15.80 9.06
CA PRO A 484 12.10 -16.91 9.39
C PRO A 484 13.58 -16.50 9.41
N LEU A 485 13.98 -15.52 8.59
CA LEU A 485 15.35 -14.99 8.62
C LEU A 485 15.64 -14.23 9.92
N ALA A 486 14.68 -13.48 10.46
CA ALA A 486 14.81 -12.79 11.73
C ALA A 486 14.88 -13.78 12.90
N GLN A 487 14.05 -14.84 12.89
CA GLN A 487 14.11 -15.93 13.87
C GLN A 487 15.49 -16.59 13.88
N GLN A 488 16.00 -16.96 12.70
CA GLN A 488 17.35 -17.52 12.57
C GLN A 488 18.41 -16.55 13.12
N LYS A 489 18.29 -15.25 12.87
CA LYS A 489 19.23 -14.26 13.41
C LYS A 489 19.17 -14.13 14.92
N LEU A 490 18.02 -14.31 15.55
CA LEU A 490 17.91 -14.35 17.01
C LEU A 490 18.56 -15.61 17.59
N GLU A 491 18.43 -16.76 16.92
CA GLU A 491 19.06 -18.02 17.32
C GLU A 491 20.59 -17.99 17.15
N ASP A 492 21.09 -17.42 16.05
CA ASP A 492 22.53 -17.25 15.76
C ASP A 492 23.20 -16.31 16.79
N VAL A 493 22.45 -15.35 17.34
CA VAL A 493 22.97 -14.32 18.24
C VAL A 493 22.86 -14.81 19.68
N THR A 494 23.90 -15.49 20.17
CA THR A 494 24.13 -15.82 21.59
C THR A 494 24.19 -14.59 22.53
N GLN A 495 23.97 -13.38 22.03
CA GLN A 495 24.20 -12.09 22.70
C GLN A 495 22.94 -11.20 22.79
N CYS A 496 21.75 -11.72 22.45
CA CYS A 496 20.49 -11.03 22.76
C CYS A 496 19.98 -11.34 24.19
N GLY A 497 20.80 -12.00 25.02
CA GLY A 497 20.55 -12.29 26.44
C GLY A 497 21.45 -11.50 27.37
#